data_AF-A0A0B6ZQW9-F1
#
_entry.id   AF-A0A0B6ZQW9-F1
#
_cell.length_a   1.000
_cell.length_b   1.000
_cell.length_c   1.000
_cell.angle_alpha   90.00
_cell.angle_beta   90.00
_cell.angle_gamma   90.00
#
_symmetry.space_group_name_H-M   'P 1'
#
loop_
_entity.id
_entity.type
_entity.pdbx_description
1 polymer ?
#
loop_
_entity_poly.entity_id
_entity_poly.type
_entity_poly.pdbx_seq_one_letter_code
_entity_poly.pdbx_strand_id
1 'polypeptide(L)'
;MEVQTKKAQADLAYQLQAAKTKQRIREENMQVTVIERAQQIQVQEQEIIRKERELDAQVKKPAEAEKYRLEKLAEAQRSRTVMEAEAEAEAIRIKGEAEAYAIEARAKAEAEQMAKKADAWKDYQDAAMIDMVLEMLPKIAAEISAPLTNVRKVTMVSSGKGEVGALKLTNEVMSIMEKLPSVVENLTGISIAKAMKSTSRK
;
A
#
# COMPACT_ATOMS: atom_id res chain seq x y z
N MET A 1 -4.24 -111.80 -66.14
CA MET A 1 -3.91 -110.78 -65.13
C MET A 1 -4.11 -109.34 -65.63
N GLU A 2 -3.96 -109.05 -66.94
CA GLU A 2 -4.09 -107.70 -67.50
C GLU A 2 -5.45 -106.99 -67.33
N VAL A 3 -6.56 -107.74 -67.26
CA VAL A 3 -7.90 -107.14 -67.11
C VAL A 3 -8.11 -106.59 -65.69
N GLN A 4 -7.51 -107.21 -64.67
CA GLN A 4 -7.62 -106.73 -63.29
C GLN A 4 -6.73 -105.51 -63.02
N THR A 5 -5.55 -105.43 -63.65
CA THR A 5 -4.67 -104.26 -63.53
C THR A 5 -5.26 -103.01 -64.19
N LYS A 6 -5.92 -103.17 -65.35
CA LYS A 6 -6.65 -102.07 -66.01
C LYS A 6 -7.86 -101.60 -65.21
N LYS A 7 -8.60 -102.51 -64.56
CA LYS A 7 -9.69 -102.13 -63.64
C LYS A 7 -9.18 -101.34 -62.43
N ALA A 8 -8.12 -101.81 -61.77
CA ALA A 8 -7.51 -101.10 -60.64
C ALA A 8 -6.98 -99.70 -61.03
N GLN A 9 -6.41 -99.56 -62.24
CA GLN A 9 -6.00 -98.25 -62.77
C GLN A 9 -7.18 -97.32 -63.03
N ALA A 10 -8.30 -97.83 -63.56
CA ALA A 10 -9.51 -97.04 -63.78
C ALA A 10 -10.15 -96.59 -62.46
N ASP A 11 -10.19 -97.47 -61.45
CA ASP A 11 -10.71 -97.15 -60.11
C ASP A 11 -9.84 -96.09 -59.42
N LEU A 12 -8.50 -96.19 -59.52
CA LEU A 12 -7.57 -95.18 -59.03
C LEU A 12 -7.70 -93.85 -59.78
N ALA A 13 -7.88 -93.88 -61.10
CA ALA A 13 -8.10 -92.67 -61.91
C ALA A 13 -9.43 -91.98 -61.53
N TYR A 14 -10.49 -92.76 -61.29
CA TYR A 14 -11.77 -92.23 -60.82
C TYR A 14 -11.65 -91.60 -59.44
N GLN A 15 -10.98 -92.26 -58.49
CA GLN A 15 -10.73 -91.71 -57.16
C GLN A 15 -9.87 -90.43 -57.20
N LEU A 16 -8.83 -90.39 -58.04
CA LEU A 16 -8.01 -89.21 -58.23
C LEU A 16 -8.83 -88.05 -58.82
N GLN A 17 -9.69 -88.31 -59.80
CA GLN A 17 -10.55 -87.30 -60.39
C GLN A 17 -11.60 -86.79 -59.38
N ALA A 18 -12.18 -87.69 -58.57
CA ALA A 18 -13.09 -87.31 -57.49
C ALA A 18 -12.38 -86.44 -56.43
N ALA A 19 -11.14 -86.78 -56.05
CA ALA A 19 -10.34 -85.99 -55.12
C ALA A 19 -9.97 -84.60 -55.68
N LYS A 20 -9.54 -84.52 -56.95
CA LYS A 20 -9.27 -83.24 -57.64
C LYS A 20 -10.50 -82.35 -57.73
N THR A 21 -11.67 -82.92 -58.03
CA THR A 21 -12.92 -82.17 -58.06
C THR A 21 -13.33 -81.71 -56.66
N LYS A 22 -13.17 -82.55 -55.63
CA LYS A 22 -13.41 -82.18 -54.23
C LYS A 22 -12.46 -81.09 -53.72
N GLN A 23 -11.20 -81.11 -54.16
CA GLN A 23 -10.23 -80.05 -53.86
C GLN A 23 -10.64 -78.72 -54.51
N ARG A 24 -10.99 -78.72 -55.80
CA ARG A 24 -11.49 -77.51 -56.48
C ARG A 24 -12.76 -76.96 -55.83
N ILE A 25 -13.70 -77.82 -55.43
CA ILE A 25 -14.89 -77.38 -54.69
C ILE A 25 -14.51 -76.73 -53.35
N ARG A 26 -13.52 -77.27 -52.63
CA ARG A 26 -13.03 -76.66 -51.38
C ARG A 26 -12.35 -75.32 -51.61
N GLU A 27 -11.53 -75.20 -52.65
CA GLU A 27 -10.86 -73.94 -53.01
C GLU A 27 -11.90 -72.86 -53.36
N GLU A 28 -12.92 -73.21 -54.16
CA GLU A 28 -14.01 -72.30 -54.51
C GLU A 28 -14.82 -71.88 -53.27
N ASN A 29 -15.19 -72.84 -52.41
CA ASN A 29 -15.89 -72.54 -51.15
C ASN A 29 -15.04 -71.66 -50.21
N MET A 30 -13.72 -71.87 -50.21
CA MET A 30 -12.80 -71.04 -49.42
C MET A 30 -12.72 -69.62 -49.98
N GLN A 31 -12.74 -69.45 -51.31
CA GLN A 31 -12.81 -68.13 -51.94
C GLN A 31 -14.12 -67.41 -51.60
N VAL A 32 -15.26 -68.10 -51.67
CA VAL A 32 -16.56 -67.54 -51.24
C VAL A 32 -16.48 -67.06 -49.79
N THR A 33 -15.91 -67.87 -48.90
CA THR A 33 -15.74 -67.52 -47.47
C THR A 33 -14.85 -66.29 -47.26
N VAL A 34 -13.77 -66.15 -48.04
CA VAL A 34 -12.87 -64.98 -47.97
C VAL A 34 -13.58 -63.73 -48.46
N ILE A 35 -14.35 -63.81 -49.54
CA ILE A 35 -15.14 -62.69 -50.07
C ILE A 35 -16.22 -62.28 -49.07
N GLU A 36 -16.96 -63.22 -48.50
CA GLU A 36 -17.96 -62.95 -47.46
C GLU A 36 -17.34 -62.27 -46.23
N ARG A 37 -16.19 -62.77 -45.74
CA ARG A 37 -15.46 -62.13 -44.63
C ARG A 37 -14.96 -60.73 -44.99
N ALA A 38 -14.42 -60.55 -46.19
CA ALA A 38 -13.96 -59.23 -46.65
C ALA A 38 -15.14 -58.23 -46.72
N GLN A 39 -16.29 -58.67 -47.22
CA GLN A 39 -17.51 -57.87 -47.27
C GLN A 39 -18.02 -57.54 -45.86
N GLN A 40 -17.97 -58.51 -44.91
CA GLN A 40 -18.32 -58.28 -43.51
C GLN A 40 -17.39 -57.26 -42.84
N ILE A 41 -16.08 -57.36 -43.05
CA ILE A 41 -15.10 -56.39 -42.52
C ILE A 41 -15.40 -55.00 -43.07
N GLN A 42 -15.67 -54.89 -44.38
CA GLN A 42 -16.01 -53.61 -45.01
C GLN A 42 -17.28 -52.99 -44.41
N VAL A 43 -18.33 -53.79 -44.20
CA VAL A 43 -19.57 -53.31 -43.55
C VAL A 43 -19.29 -52.86 -42.13
N GLN A 44 -18.52 -53.62 -41.35
CA GLN A 44 -18.13 -53.26 -39.99
C GLN A 44 -17.31 -51.97 -39.93
N GLU A 45 -16.35 -51.78 -40.84
CA GLU A 45 -15.59 -50.53 -40.92
C GLU A 45 -16.49 -49.33 -41.20
N GLN A 46 -17.46 -49.47 -42.11
CA GLN A 46 -18.44 -48.42 -42.39
C GLN A 46 -19.35 -48.14 -41.19
N GLU A 47 -19.74 -49.16 -40.43
CA GLU A 47 -20.49 -48.99 -39.19
C GLU A 47 -19.66 -48.28 -38.11
N ILE A 48 -18.38 -48.62 -37.96
CA ILE A 48 -17.46 -47.95 -37.04
C ILE A 48 -17.32 -46.47 -37.42
N ILE A 49 -17.12 -46.15 -38.71
CA ILE A 49 -17.01 -44.77 -39.18
C ILE A 49 -18.31 -44.00 -38.92
N ARG A 50 -19.48 -44.60 -39.19
CA ARG A 50 -20.77 -43.96 -38.87
C ARG A 50 -20.90 -43.70 -37.38
N LYS A 51 -20.59 -44.70 -36.55
CA LYS A 51 -20.68 -44.60 -35.09
C LYS A 51 -19.69 -43.59 -34.52
N GLU A 52 -18.48 -43.51 -35.07
CA GLU A 52 -17.49 -42.50 -34.70
C GLU A 52 -18.00 -41.10 -35.03
N ARG A 53 -18.55 -40.88 -36.24
CA ARG A 53 -19.15 -39.59 -36.62
C ARG A 53 -20.35 -39.21 -35.75
N GLU A 54 -21.18 -40.18 -35.38
CA GLU A 54 -22.29 -39.97 -34.45
C GLU A 54 -21.78 -39.58 -33.05
N LEU A 55 -20.77 -40.26 -32.52
CA LEU A 55 -20.16 -39.93 -31.24
C LEU A 55 -19.44 -38.58 -31.27
N ASP A 56 -18.76 -38.25 -32.36
CA ASP A 56 -18.10 -36.96 -32.56
C ASP A 56 -19.14 -35.82 -32.56
N ALA A 57 -20.28 -36.02 -33.24
CA ALA A 57 -21.38 -35.07 -33.23
C ALA A 57 -22.12 -34.98 -31.88
N GLN A 58 -22.34 -36.10 -31.19
CA GLN A 58 -23.11 -36.14 -29.94
C GLN A 58 -22.31 -35.81 -28.69
N VAL A 59 -20.99 -36.05 -28.68
CA VAL A 59 -20.17 -35.92 -27.49
C VAL A 59 -19.16 -34.79 -27.64
N LYS A 60 -18.34 -34.81 -28.69
CA LYS A 60 -17.26 -33.82 -28.83
C LYS A 60 -17.78 -32.44 -29.15
N LYS A 61 -18.68 -32.29 -30.13
CA LYS A 61 -19.24 -30.97 -30.48
C LYS A 61 -19.92 -30.26 -29.29
N PRO A 62 -20.82 -30.90 -28.51
CA PRO A 62 -21.38 -30.24 -27.34
C PRO A 62 -20.35 -30.05 -26.22
N ALA A 63 -19.40 -30.96 -26.03
CA ALA A 63 -18.33 -30.76 -25.05
C ALA A 63 -17.42 -29.58 -25.40
N GLU A 64 -17.11 -29.37 -26.68
CA GLU A 64 -16.36 -28.21 -27.16
C GLU A 64 -17.16 -26.92 -27.00
N ALA A 65 -18.46 -26.94 -27.32
CA ALA A 65 -19.33 -25.79 -27.12
C ALA A 65 -19.42 -25.41 -25.63
N GLU A 66 -19.55 -26.40 -24.74
CA GLU A 66 -19.60 -26.18 -23.29
C GLU A 66 -18.26 -25.70 -22.75
N LYS A 67 -17.15 -26.29 -23.19
CA LYS A 67 -15.80 -25.83 -22.85
C LYS A 67 -15.60 -24.38 -23.27
N TYR A 68 -15.95 -24.04 -24.51
CA TYR A 68 -15.83 -22.67 -25.02
C TYR A 68 -16.69 -21.69 -24.20
N ARG A 69 -17.93 -22.08 -23.89
CA ARG A 69 -18.83 -21.29 -23.03
C ARG A 69 -18.24 -21.08 -21.65
N LEU A 70 -17.70 -22.13 -21.03
CA LEU A 70 -17.10 -22.06 -19.69
C LEU A 70 -15.82 -21.20 -19.69
N GLU A 71 -14.96 -21.38 -20.69
CA GLU A 71 -13.74 -20.56 -20.86
C GLU A 71 -14.10 -19.09 -21.04
N LYS A 72 -15.11 -18.77 -21.86
CA LYS A 72 -15.56 -17.38 -22.05
C LYS A 72 -16.21 -16.80 -20.80
N LEU A 73 -16.96 -17.60 -20.05
CA LEU A 73 -17.54 -17.15 -18.78
C LEU A 73 -16.43 -16.89 -17.74
N ALA A 74 -15.44 -17.78 -17.66
CA ALA A 74 -14.30 -17.62 -16.75
C ALA A 74 -13.42 -16.43 -17.15
N GLU A 75 -13.20 -16.20 -18.45
CA GLU A 75 -12.49 -15.03 -18.98
C GLU A 75 -13.24 -13.74 -18.64
N ALA A 76 -14.56 -13.71 -18.87
CA ALA A 76 -15.41 -12.58 -18.50
C ALA A 76 -15.39 -12.32 -16.99
N GLN A 77 -15.44 -13.36 -16.16
CA GLN A 77 -15.40 -13.23 -14.71
C GLN A 77 -14.03 -12.73 -14.23
N ARG A 78 -12.93 -13.24 -14.78
CA ARG A 78 -11.57 -12.72 -14.50
C ARG A 78 -11.45 -11.26 -14.88
N SER A 79 -11.90 -10.90 -16.09
CA SER A 79 -11.85 -9.52 -16.57
C SER A 79 -12.68 -8.60 -15.67
N ARG A 80 -13.87 -9.05 -15.25
CA ARG A 80 -14.72 -8.32 -14.31
C ARG A 80 -14.03 -8.11 -12.96
N THR A 81 -13.46 -9.16 -12.37
CA THR A 81 -12.77 -9.05 -11.08
C THR A 81 -11.54 -8.14 -11.15
N VAL A 82 -10.78 -8.21 -12.25
CA VAL A 82 -9.63 -7.31 -12.46
C VAL A 82 -10.11 -5.87 -12.59
N MET A 83 -11.14 -5.61 -13.41
CA MET A 83 -11.68 -4.26 -13.59
C MET A 83 -12.29 -3.70 -12.29
N GLU A 84 -12.98 -4.52 -11.51
CA GLU A 84 -13.50 -4.14 -10.19
C GLU A 84 -12.35 -3.80 -9.23
N ALA A 85 -11.31 -4.63 -9.17
CA ALA A 85 -10.13 -4.37 -8.33
C ALA A 85 -9.35 -3.11 -8.75
N GLU A 86 -9.18 -2.89 -10.06
CA GLU A 86 -8.56 -1.68 -10.60
C GLU A 86 -9.40 -0.43 -10.28
N ALA A 87 -10.72 -0.51 -10.43
CA ALA A 87 -11.62 0.58 -10.09
C ALA A 87 -11.61 0.90 -8.59
N GLU A 88 -11.56 -0.11 -7.72
CA GLU A 88 -11.42 0.07 -6.28
C GLU A 88 -10.08 0.69 -5.91
N ALA A 89 -8.97 0.22 -6.50
CA ALA A 89 -7.64 0.77 -6.27
C ALA A 89 -7.57 2.24 -6.69
N GLU A 90 -8.13 2.58 -7.85
CA GLU A 90 -8.18 3.96 -8.34
C GLU A 90 -9.08 4.84 -7.47
N ALA A 91 -10.23 4.32 -7.01
CA ALA A 91 -11.10 5.03 -6.09
C ALA A 91 -10.41 5.33 -4.75
N ILE A 92 -9.62 4.37 -4.22
CA ILE A 92 -8.82 4.57 -3.00
C ILE A 92 -7.72 5.60 -3.26
N ARG A 93 -7.05 5.56 -4.41
CA ARG A 93 -6.01 6.54 -4.77
C ARG A 93 -6.57 7.95 -4.82
N ILE A 94 -7.68 8.15 -5.54
CA ILE A 94 -8.35 9.46 -5.65
C ILE A 94 -8.82 9.95 -4.28
N LYS A 95 -9.41 9.09 -3.46
CA LYS A 95 -9.80 9.45 -2.09
C LYS A 95 -8.61 9.82 -1.22
N GLY A 96 -7.53 9.03 -1.27
CA GLY A 96 -6.30 9.29 -0.54
C GLY A 96 -5.64 10.60 -0.95
N GLU A 97 -5.62 10.91 -2.24
CA GLU A 97 -5.12 12.19 -2.77
C GLU A 97 -6.00 13.36 -2.33
N ALA A 98 -7.32 13.21 -2.38
CA ALA A 98 -8.25 14.24 -1.92
C ALA A 98 -8.13 14.49 -0.40
N GLU A 99 -7.98 13.43 0.40
CA GLU A 99 -7.78 13.51 1.85
C GLU A 99 -6.43 14.15 2.19
N ALA A 100 -5.35 13.73 1.51
CA ALA A 100 -4.03 14.32 1.68
C ALA A 100 -4.03 15.82 1.36
N TYR A 101 -4.64 16.21 0.24
CA TYR A 101 -4.79 17.62 -0.14
C TYR A 101 -5.61 18.41 0.89
N ALA A 102 -6.70 17.83 1.39
CA ALA A 102 -7.53 18.46 2.42
C ALA A 102 -6.77 18.64 3.74
N ILE A 103 -5.96 17.66 4.14
CA ILE A 103 -5.12 17.73 5.34
C ILE A 103 -4.02 18.78 5.15
N GLU A 104 -3.34 18.80 4.00
CA GLU A 104 -2.30 19.79 3.70
C GLU A 104 -2.87 21.22 3.72
N ALA A 105 -4.03 21.42 3.08
CA ALA A 105 -4.70 22.71 3.09
C ALA A 105 -5.11 23.16 4.50
N ARG A 106 -5.63 22.23 5.34
CA ARG A 106 -5.96 22.52 6.74
C ARG A 106 -4.71 22.82 7.56
N ALA A 107 -3.66 22.01 7.45
CA ALA A 107 -2.41 22.20 8.17
C ALA A 107 -1.74 23.53 7.79
N LYS A 108 -1.79 23.92 6.52
CA LYS A 108 -1.30 25.21 6.06
C LYS A 108 -2.13 26.37 6.63
N ALA A 109 -3.46 26.25 6.60
CA ALA A 109 -4.33 27.25 7.19
C ALA A 109 -4.11 27.39 8.71
N GLU A 110 -3.94 26.29 9.43
CA GLU A 110 -3.62 26.28 10.86
C GLU A 110 -2.24 26.89 11.13
N ALA A 111 -1.22 26.56 10.34
CA ALA A 111 0.11 27.13 10.45
C ALA A 111 0.09 28.65 10.22
N GLU A 112 -0.63 29.12 9.19
CA GLU A 112 -0.82 30.56 8.93
C GLU A 112 -1.59 31.25 10.06
N GLN A 113 -2.61 30.60 10.63
CA GLN A 113 -3.32 31.13 11.79
C GLN A 113 -2.44 31.21 13.04
N MET A 114 -1.63 30.18 13.32
CA MET A 114 -0.69 30.19 14.43
C MET A 114 0.40 31.25 14.23
N ALA A 115 0.91 31.41 13.01
CA ALA A 115 1.88 32.46 12.69
C ALA A 115 1.29 33.85 12.95
N LYS A 116 0.07 34.12 12.45
CA LYS A 116 -0.63 35.40 12.70
C LYS A 116 -0.93 35.62 14.17
N LYS A 117 -1.33 34.57 14.91
CA LYS A 117 -1.50 34.66 16.37
C LYS A 117 -0.18 34.95 17.07
N ALA A 118 0.91 34.29 16.69
CA ALA A 118 2.23 34.51 17.27
C ALA A 118 2.75 35.93 16.98
N ASP A 119 2.53 36.45 15.78
CA ASP A 119 2.91 37.83 15.43
C ASP A 119 2.05 38.85 16.17
N ALA A 120 0.74 38.64 16.27
CA ALA A 120 -0.11 39.46 17.14
C ALA A 120 0.37 39.39 18.59
N TRP A 121 0.75 38.23 19.10
CA TRP A 121 1.25 38.07 20.47
C TRP A 121 2.59 38.75 20.71
N LYS A 122 3.48 38.87 19.71
CA LYS A 122 4.70 39.68 19.83
C LYS A 122 4.36 41.16 19.98
N ASP A 123 3.46 41.68 19.14
CA ASP A 123 3.01 43.06 19.22
C ASP A 123 2.28 43.34 20.55
N TYR A 124 1.49 42.37 21.02
CA TYR A 124 0.86 42.42 22.34
C TYR A 124 1.85 42.22 23.49
N GLN A 125 2.96 41.49 23.34
CA GLN A 125 3.97 41.34 24.39
C GLN A 125 4.68 42.65 24.69
N ASP A 126 5.00 43.44 23.66
CA ASP A 126 5.62 44.76 23.86
C ASP A 126 4.66 45.73 24.59
N ALA A 127 3.37 45.72 24.23
CA ALA A 127 2.37 46.54 24.92
C ALA A 127 1.98 46.02 26.31
N ALA A 128 1.82 44.71 26.47
CA ALA A 128 1.44 44.06 27.73
C ALA A 128 2.58 44.01 28.75
N MET A 129 3.84 43.95 28.30
CA MET A 129 4.99 44.12 29.21
C MET A 129 5.02 45.55 29.78
N ILE A 130 4.74 46.57 28.97
CA ILE A 130 4.66 47.95 29.47
C ILE A 130 3.53 48.10 30.49
N ASP A 131 2.36 47.55 30.21
CA ASP A 131 1.18 47.62 31.10
C ASP A 131 1.41 46.84 32.41
N MET A 132 1.93 45.61 32.33
CA MET A 132 2.27 44.80 33.50
C MET A 132 3.39 45.43 34.33
N VAL A 133 4.39 46.07 33.70
CA VAL A 133 5.44 46.81 34.42
C VAL A 133 4.86 48.05 35.08
N LEU A 134 3.96 48.80 34.42
CA LEU A 134 3.24 49.93 35.02
C LEU A 134 2.42 49.53 36.25
N GLU A 135 1.79 48.36 36.24
CA GLU A 135 1.04 47.83 37.39
C GLU A 135 1.95 47.27 38.51
N MET A 136 3.10 46.69 38.15
CA MET A 136 4.02 46.07 39.11
C MET A 136 5.03 47.07 39.71
N LEU A 137 5.30 48.18 39.03
CA LEU A 137 6.18 49.27 39.49
C LEU A 137 5.77 49.83 40.86
N PRO A 138 4.48 50.16 41.13
CA PRO A 138 4.03 50.62 42.44
C PRO A 138 4.25 49.59 43.55
N LYS A 139 4.06 48.30 43.26
CA LYS A 139 4.24 47.22 44.24
C LYS A 139 5.70 47.02 44.60
N ILE A 140 6.59 47.07 43.61
CA ILE A 140 8.03 46.99 43.82
C ILE A 140 8.53 48.25 44.55
N ALA A 141 8.05 49.44 44.19
CA ALA A 141 8.36 50.67 44.89
C ALA A 141 7.87 50.64 46.35
N ALA A 142 6.67 50.13 46.59
CA ALA A 142 6.12 49.94 47.94
C ALA A 142 6.99 48.97 48.76
N GLU A 143 7.37 47.83 48.19
CA GLU A 143 8.19 46.82 48.87
C GLU A 143 9.62 47.30 49.15
N ILE A 144 10.23 48.05 48.23
CA ILE A 144 11.55 48.68 48.42
C ILE A 144 11.46 49.83 49.45
N SER A 145 10.32 50.52 49.54
CA SER A 145 10.07 51.58 50.53
C SER A 145 9.62 51.08 51.90
N ALA A 146 9.21 49.81 52.01
CA ALA A 146 8.74 49.22 53.27
C ALA A 146 9.85 49.17 54.36
N PRO A 147 11.11 48.82 54.05
CA PRO A 147 12.21 48.96 54.99
C PRO A 147 12.49 50.43 55.36
N LEU A 148 12.35 51.38 54.42
CA LEU A 148 12.62 52.79 54.66
C LEU A 148 11.55 53.47 55.54
N THR A 149 10.31 53.01 55.47
CA THR A 149 9.21 53.51 56.30
C THR A 149 9.35 53.06 57.76
N ASN A 150 9.97 51.91 57.99
CA ASN A 150 10.24 51.37 59.33
C ASN A 150 11.48 51.97 60.01
N VAL A 151 12.27 52.80 59.34
CA VAL A 151 13.42 53.48 59.95
C VAL A 151 13.02 54.86 60.48
N ARG A 152 12.64 54.93 61.76
CA ARG A 152 12.29 56.21 62.43
C ARG A 152 13.47 57.17 62.61
N LYS A 153 14.71 56.68 62.58
CA LYS A 153 15.93 57.50 62.73
C LYS A 153 17.15 56.79 62.13
N VAL A 154 17.56 57.23 60.94
CA VAL A 154 18.88 56.85 60.39
C VAL A 154 19.94 57.63 61.15
N THR A 155 20.58 57.00 62.13
CA THR A 155 21.72 57.62 62.81
C THR A 155 22.99 57.10 62.14
N MET A 156 23.55 57.89 61.23
CA MET A 156 24.78 57.57 60.53
C MET A 156 25.95 57.81 61.48
N VAL A 157 26.45 56.74 62.11
CA VAL A 157 27.67 56.80 62.93
C VAL A 157 28.89 56.72 62.02
N SER A 158 29.47 57.90 61.76
CA SER A 158 30.78 57.99 61.10
C SER A 158 31.88 57.82 62.13
N SER A 159 32.57 56.68 62.06
CA SER A 159 33.86 56.49 62.70
C SER A 159 34.97 56.82 61.70
N GLY A 160 35.17 58.10 61.40
CA GLY A 160 36.32 58.58 60.61
C GLY A 160 36.06 59.87 59.82
N LYS A 161 37.01 60.80 59.83
CA LYS A 161 37.00 62.06 59.07
C LYS A 161 36.76 61.80 57.57
N GLY A 162 35.55 62.08 57.11
CA GLY A 162 35.16 62.07 55.70
C GLY A 162 33.65 62.29 55.58
N GLU A 163 33.21 63.07 54.59
CA GLU A 163 31.82 63.54 54.41
C GLU A 163 30.78 62.41 54.58
N VAL A 164 29.79 62.71 55.42
CA VAL A 164 28.74 61.82 55.92
C VAL A 164 27.41 62.40 55.47
N GLY A 165 26.60 61.63 54.75
CA GLY A 165 25.28 62.06 54.31
C GLY A 165 24.63 61.06 53.36
N ALA A 166 23.33 61.26 53.10
CA ALA A 166 22.49 60.43 52.22
C ALA A 166 23.17 60.06 50.89
N LEU A 167 24.05 60.92 50.37
CA LEU A 167 24.90 60.68 49.18
C LEU A 167 25.65 59.34 49.17
N LYS A 168 26.15 58.82 50.30
CA LYS A 168 26.79 57.48 50.33
C LYS A 168 25.78 56.34 50.22
N LEU A 169 24.61 56.48 50.84
CA LEU A 169 23.51 55.52 50.69
C LEU A 169 22.95 55.56 49.27
N THR A 170 22.76 56.74 48.70
CA THR A 170 22.35 56.89 47.31
C THR A 170 23.40 56.32 46.36
N ASN A 171 24.70 56.49 46.65
CA ASN A 171 25.78 55.91 45.84
C ASN A 171 25.93 54.38 46.01
N GLU A 172 25.68 53.82 47.19
CA GLU A 172 25.64 52.36 47.39
C GLU A 172 24.41 51.75 46.71
N VAL A 173 23.24 52.40 46.80
CA VAL A 173 22.03 51.98 46.10
C VAL A 173 22.22 52.10 44.59
N MET A 174 22.81 53.19 44.09
CA MET A 174 23.19 53.34 42.68
C MET A 174 24.20 52.27 42.25
N SER A 175 25.20 51.95 43.08
CA SER A 175 26.19 50.90 42.80
C SER A 175 25.58 49.50 42.77
N ILE A 176 24.59 49.23 43.63
CA ILE A 176 23.82 47.98 43.62
C ILE A 176 22.93 47.93 42.38
N MET A 177 22.32 49.05 41.99
CA MET A 177 21.53 49.18 40.77
C MET A 177 22.36 49.03 39.49
N GLU A 178 23.60 49.51 39.47
CA GLU A 178 24.56 49.30 38.38
C GLU A 178 25.03 47.84 38.27
N LYS A 179 25.14 47.13 39.40
CA LYS A 179 25.59 45.72 39.45
C LYS A 179 24.44 44.71 39.34
N LEU A 180 23.20 45.15 39.55
CA LEU A 180 22.01 44.29 39.43
C LEU A 180 21.89 43.62 38.05
N PRO A 181 22.10 44.33 36.91
CA PRO A 181 22.06 43.71 35.59
C PRO A 181 23.06 42.57 35.41
N SER A 182 24.29 42.72 35.93
CA SER A 182 25.32 41.70 35.79
C SER A 182 25.10 40.48 36.70
N VAL A 183 24.48 40.65 37.86
CA VAL A 183 24.08 39.53 38.73
C VAL A 183 22.96 38.71 38.10
N VAL A 184 21.96 39.37 37.48
CA VAL A 184 20.88 38.69 36.76
C VAL A 184 21.43 37.97 35.52
N GLU A 185 22.35 38.59 34.79
CA GLU A 185 23.03 37.99 33.63
C GLU A 185 23.83 36.74 34.01
N ASN A 186 24.57 36.77 35.13
CA ASN A 186 25.33 35.61 35.60
C ASN A 186 24.45 34.45 36.09
N LEU A 187 23.26 34.73 36.64
CA LEU A 187 22.35 33.71 37.16
C LEU A 187 21.42 33.12 36.09
N THR A 188 21.08 33.89 35.05
CA THR A 188 20.10 33.49 34.03
C THR A 188 20.69 33.29 32.64
N GLY A 189 21.94 33.70 32.42
CA GLY A 189 22.62 33.65 31.11
C GLY A 189 22.11 34.68 30.10
N ILE A 190 21.22 35.59 30.51
CA ILE A 190 20.59 36.58 29.62
C ILE A 190 21.15 37.97 29.93
N SER A 191 21.91 38.54 29.00
CA SER A 191 22.45 39.89 29.10
C SER A 191 21.38 40.95 28.83
N ILE A 192 20.91 41.64 29.87
CA ILE A 192 19.92 42.73 29.73
C ILE A 192 20.44 43.85 28.83
N ALA A 193 21.74 44.15 28.89
CA ALA A 193 22.40 45.14 28.01
C ALA A 193 22.36 44.74 26.52
N LYS A 194 22.35 43.43 26.23
CA LYS A 194 22.28 42.89 24.86
C LYS A 194 20.83 42.83 24.38
N ALA A 195 19.89 42.49 25.25
CA ALA A 195 18.46 42.53 24.99
C ALA A 195 17.96 43.96 24.69
N MET A 196 18.44 44.97 25.42
CA MET A 196 18.10 46.38 25.13
C MET A 196 18.73 46.89 23.82
N LYS A 197 19.97 46.47 23.49
CA LYS A 197 20.62 46.86 22.22
C LYS A 197 20.01 46.19 20.99
N SER A 198 19.45 44.99 21.11
CA SER A 198 18.73 44.35 20.00
C SER A 198 17.39 45.01 19.70
N THR A 199 16.75 45.63 20.71
CA THR A 199 15.47 46.33 20.55
C THR A 199 15.65 47.76 20.00
N SER A 200 16.74 48.45 20.32
CA SER A 200 17.02 49.80 19.79
C SER A 200 17.60 49.82 18.36
N ARG A 201 17.82 48.67 17.73
CA ARG A 201 18.31 48.54 16.34
C ARG A 201 17.25 47.86 15.47
N LYS A 202 16.06 48.46 15.45
CA LYS A 202 15.07 48.36 14.37
C LYS A 202 14.37 49.70 14.24
#